data_AF-A0A9W6YR77-F1
#
_entry.id   AF-A0A9W6YR77-F1
#
_cell.length_a   1.000
_cell.length_b   1.000
_cell.length_c   1.000
_cell.angle_alpha   90.00
_cell.angle_beta   90.00
_cell.angle_gamma   90.00
#
_symmetry.space_group_name_H-M   'P 1'
#
loop_
_entity.id
_entity.type
_entity.pdbx_description
1 polymer ?
#
loop_
_entity_poly.entity_id
_entity_poly.type
_entity_poly.pdbx_seq_one_letter_code
_entity_poly.pdbx_strand_id
1 'polypeptide(L)'
;MSNELIQHFLNTLSPDNSTRVASESFLLETSIQQPSILIDSIQLLKQDNIPHHVKLIAITFVKNKIKSSWFIKQDSPQSIRNLWLPDDLKDSVKMNLIDSLFNSNDLNNLILQQLVNSVDLINHFDPAGTNWDQELSQLTYTNLTNNSKTNDELFVYKNLLLIKTITKKHRYDSSEQRPQFVDKVVEVLFPLLEQLLSANVLKPNSVYLILKIYKYTTFTFLPPYLQDLSNLNKWVNHMLNIINKYDNPNGNDEATSKCIKWSLANLYRIVSRHLRISTNKQSLVQHFIPAILQQFFPIIGNPSKMSQLSDSSKYYLVSFITESLKIDETWQNILQSSLEQIMNLLIIPMLSANEEIVELFEDDPQEYLRRYYDMNHDLKTGYQASIEFVYLLATKRFADSFGIITNSLNTIFNGKETFAYQAGLKILTNIWTQLLQVNNSQQLDDIMHYYIDCLLQVPRLSIAFRYLHECA
;
A
#
# COMPACT_ATOMS: atom_id res chain seq x y z
N MET A 1 -39.95 21.18 3.08
CA MET A 1 -38.95 20.45 2.29
C MET A 1 -37.97 19.67 3.17
N SER A 2 -37.31 20.25 4.19
CA SER A 2 -36.37 19.50 5.05
C SER A 2 -36.97 18.28 5.77
N ASN A 3 -38.15 18.41 6.39
CA ASN A 3 -38.79 17.29 7.11
C ASN A 3 -39.29 16.18 6.17
N GLU A 4 -39.76 16.55 4.98
CA GLU A 4 -40.19 15.60 3.95
C GLU A 4 -38.98 14.83 3.39
N LEU A 5 -37.89 15.53 3.08
CA LEU A 5 -36.63 14.94 2.66
C LEU A 5 -36.08 13.94 3.69
N ILE A 6 -36.09 14.30 4.97
CA ILE A 6 -35.69 13.41 6.07
C ILE A 6 -36.58 12.17 6.11
N GLN A 7 -37.89 12.31 5.96
CA GLN A 7 -38.81 11.19 5.95
C GLN A 7 -38.52 10.24 4.77
N HIS A 8 -38.29 10.77 3.57
CA HIS A 8 -37.92 9.95 2.42
C HIS A 8 -36.58 9.24 2.62
N PHE A 9 -35.58 9.88 3.24
CA PHE A 9 -34.35 9.19 3.61
C PHE A 9 -34.58 8.08 4.64
N LEU A 10 -35.39 8.29 5.68
CA LEU A 10 -35.73 7.24 6.64
C LEU A 10 -36.45 6.06 5.98
N ASN A 11 -37.38 6.34 5.08
CA ASN A 11 -38.14 5.33 4.35
C ASN A 11 -37.26 4.43 3.47
N THR A 12 -36.08 4.89 3.03
CA THR A 12 -35.10 4.03 2.33
C THR A 12 -34.52 2.91 3.20
N LEU A 13 -34.67 3.00 4.53
CA LEU A 13 -34.33 1.94 5.48
C LEU A 13 -35.52 1.06 5.88
N SER A 14 -36.71 1.32 5.35
CA SER A 14 -37.92 0.58 5.74
C SER A 14 -37.77 -0.93 5.44
N PRO A 15 -38.26 -1.84 6.30
CA PRO A 15 -38.29 -3.26 5.96
C PRO A 15 -39.23 -3.57 4.78
N ASP A 16 -40.19 -2.68 4.51
CA ASP A 16 -41.11 -2.82 3.37
C ASP A 16 -40.45 -2.37 2.07
N ASN A 17 -40.39 -3.28 1.09
CA ASN A 17 -39.80 -3.03 -0.21
C ASN A 17 -40.56 -1.97 -1.01
N SER A 18 -41.89 -1.90 -0.87
CA SER A 18 -42.69 -0.94 -1.64
C SER A 18 -42.39 0.51 -1.21
N THR A 19 -42.32 0.74 0.10
CA THR A 19 -41.96 2.02 0.71
C THR A 19 -40.54 2.45 0.32
N ARG A 20 -39.58 1.52 0.35
CA ARG A 20 -38.20 1.79 -0.07
C ARG A 20 -38.10 2.25 -1.51
N VAL A 21 -38.67 1.47 -2.44
CA VAL A 21 -38.62 1.76 -3.88
C VAL A 21 -39.34 3.08 -4.19
N ALA A 22 -40.48 3.34 -3.54
CA ALA A 22 -41.21 4.59 -3.70
C ALA A 22 -40.37 5.80 -3.25
N SER A 23 -39.72 5.72 -2.09
CA SER A 23 -38.87 6.81 -1.58
C SER A 23 -37.59 6.99 -2.39
N GLU A 24 -36.94 5.91 -2.85
CA GLU A 24 -35.78 5.99 -3.76
C GLU A 24 -36.15 6.66 -5.09
N SER A 25 -37.28 6.27 -5.68
CA SER A 25 -37.78 6.87 -6.93
C SER A 25 -38.09 8.35 -6.75
N PHE A 26 -38.77 8.71 -5.66
CA PHE A 26 -39.06 10.10 -5.33
C PHE A 26 -37.79 10.95 -5.19
N LEU A 27 -36.77 10.46 -4.47
CA LEU A 27 -35.49 11.16 -4.31
C LEU A 27 -34.78 11.35 -5.65
N LEU A 28 -34.80 10.34 -6.52
CA LEU A 28 -34.21 10.42 -7.86
C LEU A 28 -34.95 11.41 -8.76
N GLU A 29 -36.28 11.35 -8.83
CA GLU A 29 -37.12 12.27 -9.60
C GLU A 29 -36.96 13.71 -9.10
N THR A 30 -36.98 13.91 -7.79
CA THR A 30 -36.78 15.23 -7.18
C THR A 30 -35.39 15.76 -7.49
N SER A 31 -34.34 14.92 -7.49
CA SER A 31 -32.99 15.35 -7.90
C SER A 31 -32.85 15.76 -9.36
N ILE A 32 -33.78 15.35 -10.21
CA ILE A 32 -33.86 15.77 -11.61
C ILE A 32 -34.60 17.09 -11.73
N GLN A 33 -35.73 17.23 -11.04
CA GLN A 33 -36.58 18.42 -11.09
C GLN A 33 -36.00 19.61 -10.31
N GLN A 34 -35.41 19.34 -9.14
CA GLN A 34 -34.80 20.31 -8.23
C GLN A 34 -33.42 19.83 -7.77
N PRO A 35 -32.37 20.03 -8.59
CA PRO A 35 -31.00 19.62 -8.25
C PRO A 35 -30.43 20.21 -6.96
N SER A 36 -31.00 21.32 -6.44
CA SER A 36 -30.61 21.94 -5.17
C SER A 36 -30.77 21.02 -3.95
N ILE A 37 -31.58 19.96 -4.06
CA ILE A 37 -31.72 18.91 -3.04
C ILE A 37 -30.37 18.32 -2.60
N LEU A 38 -29.35 18.36 -3.46
CA LEU A 38 -28.00 17.93 -3.12
C LEU A 38 -27.37 18.82 -2.05
N ILE A 39 -27.52 20.14 -2.18
CA ILE A 39 -27.03 21.10 -1.20
C ILE A 39 -27.80 20.93 0.10
N ASP A 40 -29.13 20.82 0.03
CA ASP A 40 -29.98 20.60 1.20
C ASP A 40 -29.56 19.34 1.95
N SER A 41 -29.31 18.25 1.21
CA SER A 41 -28.83 16.97 1.76
C SER A 41 -27.47 17.10 2.45
N ILE A 42 -26.55 17.90 1.90
CA ILE A 42 -25.24 18.18 2.53
C ILE A 42 -25.43 19.03 3.78
N GLN A 43 -26.32 20.02 3.77
CA GLN A 43 -26.58 20.89 4.92
C GLN A 43 -27.17 20.15 6.11
N LEU A 44 -27.92 19.04 5.89
CA LEU A 44 -28.40 18.17 6.98
C LEU A 44 -27.26 17.62 7.84
N LEU A 45 -26.04 17.46 7.30
CA LEU A 45 -24.90 16.93 8.05
C LEU A 45 -24.48 17.87 9.19
N LYS A 46 -24.67 19.18 9.00
CA LYS A 46 -24.29 20.23 9.94
C LYS A 46 -25.30 20.41 11.08
N GLN A 47 -26.48 19.81 10.97
CA GLN A 47 -27.55 19.96 11.95
C GLN A 47 -27.38 18.93 13.09
N ASP A 48 -27.26 19.40 14.33
CA ASP A 48 -27.01 18.53 15.49
C ASP A 48 -28.22 17.65 15.87
N ASN A 49 -29.44 18.09 15.53
CA ASN A 49 -30.67 17.36 15.82
C ASN A 49 -30.94 16.17 14.87
N ILE A 50 -30.15 16.01 13.80
CA ILE A 50 -30.34 14.94 12.82
C ILE A 50 -29.53 13.69 13.22
N PRO A 51 -30.15 12.51 13.33
CA PRO A 51 -29.44 11.26 13.65
C PRO A 51 -28.35 10.91 12.63
N HIS A 52 -27.24 10.32 13.07
CA HIS A 52 -26.12 9.95 12.18
C HIS A 52 -26.51 9.02 11.02
N HIS A 53 -27.46 8.11 11.21
CA HIS A 53 -27.90 7.22 10.14
C HIS A 53 -28.59 8.00 9.01
N VAL A 54 -29.38 9.04 9.33
CA VAL A 54 -29.99 9.93 8.33
C VAL A 54 -28.90 10.74 7.61
N LYS A 55 -27.95 11.31 8.36
CA LYS A 55 -26.79 12.02 7.78
C LYS A 55 -26.00 11.12 6.81
N LEU A 56 -25.81 9.85 7.17
CA LEU A 56 -25.11 8.86 6.35
C LEU A 56 -25.85 8.54 5.04
N ILE A 57 -27.18 8.41 5.10
CA ILE A 57 -28.00 8.19 3.91
C ILE A 57 -27.96 9.42 3.00
N ALA A 58 -28.12 10.61 3.57
CA ALA A 58 -28.10 11.88 2.82
C ALA A 58 -26.79 12.05 2.04
N ILE A 59 -25.63 11.85 2.68
CA ILE A 59 -24.34 11.94 1.97
C ILE A 59 -24.13 10.78 0.98
N THR A 60 -24.67 9.60 1.26
CA THR A 60 -24.61 8.46 0.32
C THR A 60 -25.41 8.75 -0.95
N PHE A 61 -26.59 9.36 -0.80
CA PHE A 61 -27.40 9.84 -1.91
C PHE A 61 -26.66 10.88 -2.75
N VAL A 62 -26.06 11.90 -2.10
CA VAL A 62 -25.26 12.93 -2.77
C VAL A 62 -24.10 12.30 -3.56
N LYS A 63 -23.33 11.40 -2.92
CA LYS A 63 -22.24 10.68 -3.57
C LYS A 63 -22.71 9.90 -4.81
N ASN A 64 -23.83 9.19 -4.71
CA ASN A 64 -24.39 8.43 -5.81
C ASN A 64 -24.81 9.34 -6.97
N LYS A 65 -25.40 10.50 -6.67
CA LYS A 65 -25.74 11.50 -7.70
C LYS A 65 -24.50 12.10 -8.35
N ILE A 66 -23.45 12.43 -7.58
CA ILE A 66 -22.15 12.87 -8.14
C ILE A 66 -21.64 11.80 -9.12
N LYS A 67 -21.61 10.53 -8.71
CA LYS A 67 -21.15 9.42 -9.55
C LYS A 67 -21.92 9.31 -10.87
N SER A 68 -23.24 9.52 -10.87
CA SER A 68 -24.08 9.35 -12.05
C SER A 68 -24.15 10.59 -12.96
N SER A 69 -23.92 11.78 -12.40
CA SER A 69 -24.30 13.04 -13.06
C SER A 69 -23.16 14.03 -13.27
N TRP A 70 -22.05 13.93 -12.53
CA TRP A 70 -21.02 14.98 -12.52
C TRP A 70 -20.29 15.16 -13.87
N PHE A 71 -20.06 14.04 -14.57
CA PHE A 71 -19.38 14.00 -15.86
C PHE A 71 -20.28 14.44 -17.03
N ILE A 72 -21.60 14.56 -16.81
CA ILE A 72 -22.56 14.93 -17.85
C ILE A 72 -22.36 16.40 -18.17
N LYS A 73 -22.29 16.71 -19.46
CA LYS A 73 -22.18 18.06 -20.02
C LYS A 73 -23.47 18.45 -20.73
N GLN A 74 -23.66 19.75 -20.98
CA GLN A 74 -24.86 20.24 -21.65
C GLN A 74 -25.02 19.65 -23.05
N ASP A 75 -23.93 19.36 -23.76
CA ASP A 75 -23.86 18.74 -25.08
C ASP A 75 -23.92 17.19 -25.06
N SER A 76 -24.08 16.56 -23.89
CA SER A 76 -24.19 15.10 -23.76
C SER A 76 -25.45 14.53 -24.44
N PRO A 77 -25.47 13.22 -24.79
CA PRO A 77 -26.60 12.58 -25.45
C PRO A 77 -27.93 12.82 -24.75
N GLN A 78 -29.00 12.97 -25.53
CA GLN A 78 -30.33 13.29 -25.02
C GLN A 78 -30.85 12.27 -23.99
N SER A 79 -30.41 11.01 -24.07
CA SER A 79 -30.77 9.94 -23.15
C SER A 79 -30.32 10.15 -21.70
N ILE A 80 -29.27 10.96 -21.47
CA ILE A 80 -28.71 11.23 -20.13
C ILE A 80 -28.73 12.72 -19.76
N ARG A 81 -29.11 13.60 -20.69
CA ARG A 81 -29.10 15.06 -20.51
C ARG A 81 -30.00 15.52 -19.37
N ASN A 82 -31.08 14.81 -19.06
CA ASN A 82 -31.95 15.09 -17.92
C ASN A 82 -31.25 14.95 -16.55
N LEU A 83 -30.12 14.24 -16.49
CA LEU A 83 -29.31 14.07 -15.28
C LEU A 83 -28.21 15.12 -15.13
N TRP A 84 -28.11 16.06 -16.07
CA TRP A 84 -27.10 17.12 -16.06
C TRP A 84 -27.27 18.05 -14.85
N LEU A 85 -26.13 18.51 -14.31
CA LEU A 85 -26.08 19.46 -13.20
C LEU A 85 -25.49 20.80 -13.70
N PRO A 86 -26.14 21.94 -13.40
CA PRO A 86 -25.60 23.28 -13.69
C PRO A 86 -24.25 23.52 -13.00
N ASP A 87 -23.37 24.31 -13.61
CA ASP A 87 -22.02 24.55 -13.08
C ASP A 87 -22.04 25.33 -11.76
N ASP A 88 -22.89 26.36 -11.62
CA ASP A 88 -23.08 27.10 -10.35
C ASP A 88 -23.48 26.18 -9.18
N LEU A 89 -24.28 25.15 -9.48
CA LEU A 89 -24.67 24.14 -8.50
C LEU A 89 -23.49 23.22 -8.17
N LYS A 90 -22.69 22.80 -9.15
CA LYS A 90 -21.49 22.00 -8.91
C LYS A 90 -20.51 22.73 -7.97
N ASP A 91 -20.30 24.03 -8.20
CA ASP A 91 -19.45 24.85 -7.34
C ASP A 91 -20.04 25.00 -5.93
N SER A 92 -21.36 25.20 -5.83
CA SER A 92 -22.04 25.23 -4.53
C SER A 92 -21.94 23.89 -3.78
N VAL A 93 -22.04 22.76 -4.48
CA VAL A 93 -21.88 21.41 -3.90
C VAL A 93 -20.45 21.21 -3.40
N LYS A 94 -19.44 21.57 -4.22
CA LYS A 94 -18.01 21.55 -3.83
C LYS A 94 -17.79 22.31 -2.52
N MET A 95 -18.24 23.56 -2.45
CA MET A 95 -18.09 24.40 -1.26
C MET A 95 -18.81 23.81 -0.03
N ASN A 96 -20.04 23.33 -0.19
CA ASN A 96 -20.79 22.74 0.92
C ASN A 96 -20.18 21.43 1.43
N LEU A 97 -19.59 20.60 0.56
CA LEU A 97 -18.88 19.38 0.97
C LEU A 97 -17.66 19.71 1.83
N ILE A 98 -16.85 20.67 1.40
CA ILE A 98 -15.65 21.09 2.13
C ILE A 98 -16.03 21.74 3.46
N ASP A 99 -17.02 22.62 3.47
CA ASP A 99 -17.52 23.25 4.69
C ASP A 99 -18.06 22.21 5.69
N SER A 100 -18.83 21.23 5.22
CA SER A 100 -19.35 20.15 6.07
C SER A 100 -18.25 19.25 6.63
N LEU A 101 -17.18 19.03 5.87
CA LEU A 101 -16.04 18.23 6.31
C LEU A 101 -15.31 18.90 7.49
N PHE A 102 -15.18 20.22 7.50
CA PHE A 102 -14.47 20.95 8.57
C PHE A 102 -15.35 21.40 9.73
N ASN A 103 -16.60 21.81 9.49
CA ASN A 103 -17.45 22.43 10.52
C ASN A 103 -18.36 21.46 11.28
N SER A 104 -18.40 20.19 10.89
CA SER A 104 -19.19 19.19 11.62
C SER A 104 -18.38 18.64 12.79
N ASN A 105 -18.78 19.03 14.01
CA ASN A 105 -18.11 18.68 15.26
C ASN A 105 -18.26 17.20 15.66
N ASP A 106 -19.30 16.52 15.15
CA ASP A 106 -19.62 15.13 15.47
C ASP A 106 -19.77 14.28 14.19
N LEU A 107 -18.70 14.19 13.41
CA LEU A 107 -18.65 13.29 12.25
C LEU A 107 -18.17 11.92 12.67
N ASN A 108 -19.08 10.95 12.68
CA ASN A 108 -18.68 9.54 12.66
C ASN A 108 -17.81 9.27 11.41
N ASN A 109 -16.80 8.42 11.57
CA ASN A 109 -15.89 7.93 10.53
C ASN A 109 -16.59 7.52 9.23
N LEU A 110 -17.79 6.90 9.30
CA LEU A 110 -18.53 6.52 8.10
C LEU A 110 -18.97 7.73 7.27
N ILE A 111 -19.48 8.79 7.90
CA ILE A 111 -19.90 10.02 7.22
C ILE A 111 -18.69 10.73 6.64
N LEU A 112 -17.59 10.82 7.40
CA LEU A 112 -16.33 11.38 6.93
C LEU A 112 -15.82 10.65 5.68
N GLN A 113 -15.87 9.31 5.67
CA GLN A 113 -15.49 8.53 4.50
C GLN A 113 -16.40 8.81 3.29
N GLN A 114 -17.71 8.94 3.46
CA GLN A 114 -18.61 9.29 2.34
C GLN A 114 -18.37 10.71 1.81
N LEU A 115 -18.09 11.69 2.68
CA LEU A 115 -17.68 13.04 2.27
C LEU A 115 -16.42 13.00 1.42
N VAL A 116 -15.38 12.32 1.90
CA VAL A 116 -14.10 12.20 1.18
C VAL A 116 -14.26 11.41 -0.12
N ASN A 117 -15.10 10.38 -0.15
CA ASN A 117 -15.41 9.64 -1.39
C ASN A 117 -16.17 10.52 -2.40
N SER A 118 -17.04 11.41 -1.92
CA SER A 118 -17.72 12.38 -2.79
C SER A 118 -16.71 13.33 -3.42
N VAL A 119 -15.76 13.83 -2.65
CA VAL A 119 -14.64 14.65 -3.17
C VAL A 119 -13.76 13.84 -4.14
N ASP A 120 -13.42 12.58 -3.85
CA ASP A 120 -12.63 11.71 -4.76
C ASP A 120 -13.35 11.50 -6.10
N LEU A 121 -14.68 11.36 -6.09
CA LEU A 121 -15.50 11.27 -7.31
C LEU A 121 -15.53 12.57 -8.09
N ILE A 122 -15.68 13.71 -7.40
CA ILE A 122 -15.57 15.04 -8.04
C ILE A 122 -14.19 15.14 -8.69
N ASN A 123 -13.11 14.90 -7.97
CA ASN A 123 -11.75 14.95 -8.52
C ASN A 123 -11.59 14.10 -9.79
N HIS A 124 -12.25 12.94 -9.87
CA HIS A 124 -12.20 12.06 -11.03
C HIS A 124 -13.03 12.54 -12.22
N PHE A 125 -14.21 13.12 -11.97
CA PHE A 125 -15.17 13.50 -13.01
C PHE A 125 -15.20 14.99 -13.35
N ASP A 126 -14.54 15.83 -12.56
CA ASP A 126 -14.55 17.28 -12.77
C ASP A 126 -13.94 17.62 -14.14
N PRO A 127 -14.56 18.48 -14.94
CA PRO A 127 -14.06 18.83 -16.27
C PRO A 127 -12.64 19.38 -16.22
N ALA A 128 -11.80 18.97 -17.17
CA ALA A 128 -10.48 19.58 -17.35
C ALA A 128 -10.63 21.09 -17.61
N GLY A 129 -9.97 21.92 -16.81
CA GLY A 129 -10.01 23.39 -16.90
C GLY A 129 -10.59 24.11 -15.68
N THR A 130 -11.16 23.39 -14.71
CA THR A 130 -11.56 23.96 -13.41
C THR A 130 -10.33 24.14 -12.49
N ASN A 131 -10.31 25.21 -11.68
CA ASN A 131 -9.25 25.43 -10.67
C ASN A 131 -9.38 24.56 -9.41
N TRP A 132 -10.31 23.61 -9.39
CA TRP A 132 -10.66 22.80 -8.21
C TRP A 132 -9.46 22.12 -7.53
N ASP A 133 -8.59 21.47 -8.31
CA ASP A 133 -7.41 20.80 -7.74
C ASP A 133 -6.45 21.83 -7.10
N GLN A 134 -6.32 23.03 -7.68
CA GLN A 134 -5.50 24.12 -7.16
C GLN A 134 -6.12 24.71 -5.88
N GLU A 135 -7.42 24.98 -5.88
CA GLU A 135 -8.17 25.49 -4.74
C GLU A 135 -8.08 24.56 -3.54
N LEU A 136 -8.28 23.26 -3.74
CA LEU A 136 -8.16 22.29 -2.65
C LEU A 136 -6.72 22.16 -2.13
N SER A 137 -5.73 22.22 -3.01
CA SER A 137 -4.32 22.22 -2.61
C SER A 137 -3.97 23.47 -1.80
N GLN A 138 -4.42 24.64 -2.24
CA GLN A 138 -4.21 25.91 -1.55
C GLN A 138 -4.91 25.93 -0.19
N LEU A 139 -6.18 25.50 -0.13
CA LEU A 139 -6.92 25.36 1.12
C LEU A 139 -6.18 24.46 2.12
N THR A 140 -5.73 23.30 1.66
CA THR A 140 -4.99 22.34 2.51
C THR A 140 -3.70 22.95 3.02
N TYR A 141 -2.95 23.64 2.16
CA TYR A 141 -1.72 24.34 2.55
C TYR A 141 -2.02 25.40 3.62
N THR A 142 -2.97 26.31 3.35
CA THR A 142 -3.35 27.38 4.28
C THR A 142 -3.79 26.81 5.64
N ASN A 143 -4.62 25.76 5.63
CA ASN A 143 -5.08 25.11 6.85
C ASN A 143 -3.92 24.51 7.66
N LEU A 144 -3.00 23.82 7.00
CA LEU A 144 -1.87 23.18 7.68
C LEU A 144 -0.78 24.16 8.09
N THR A 145 -0.69 25.35 7.49
CA THR A 145 0.23 26.42 7.95
C THR A 145 -0.34 27.25 9.11
N ASN A 146 -1.66 27.21 9.32
CA ASN A 146 -2.31 27.96 10.38
C ASN A 146 -2.10 27.28 11.75
N ASN A 147 -1.05 27.71 12.45
CA ASN A 147 -0.57 27.14 13.72
C ASN A 147 -1.63 26.99 14.84
N SER A 148 -2.73 27.74 14.80
CA SER A 148 -3.79 27.64 15.82
C SER A 148 -4.55 26.31 15.76
N LYS A 149 -4.60 25.65 14.59
CA LYS A 149 -5.34 24.39 14.38
C LYS A 149 -4.44 23.21 14.03
N THR A 150 -3.13 23.40 13.87
CA THR A 150 -2.20 22.30 13.58
C THR A 150 -2.03 21.32 14.74
N ASN A 151 -2.36 21.74 15.96
CA ASN A 151 -2.40 20.86 17.13
C ASN A 151 -3.69 20.01 17.22
N ASP A 152 -4.70 20.30 16.41
CA ASP A 152 -5.91 19.47 16.31
C ASP A 152 -5.67 18.31 15.32
N GLU A 153 -5.49 17.11 15.87
CA GLU A 153 -5.21 15.91 15.09
C GLU A 153 -6.30 15.59 14.07
N LEU A 154 -7.58 15.79 14.41
CA LEU A 154 -8.68 15.51 13.49
C LEU A 154 -8.69 16.52 12.34
N PHE A 155 -8.39 17.78 12.62
CA PHE A 155 -8.25 18.81 11.60
C PHE A 155 -7.10 18.51 10.63
N VAL A 156 -5.94 18.11 11.15
CA VAL A 156 -4.79 17.67 10.33
C VAL A 156 -5.17 16.45 9.50
N TYR A 157 -5.79 15.44 10.12
CA TYR A 157 -6.23 14.20 9.45
C TYR A 157 -7.18 14.49 8.27
N LYS A 158 -8.18 15.36 8.49
CA LYS A 158 -9.13 15.81 7.46
C LYS A 158 -8.44 16.47 6.26
N ASN A 159 -7.48 17.36 6.52
CA ASN A 159 -6.69 18.00 5.47
C ASN A 159 -5.83 16.98 4.69
N LEU A 160 -5.19 16.04 5.41
CA LEU A 160 -4.42 14.96 4.79
C LEU A 160 -5.30 14.04 3.92
N LEU A 161 -6.56 13.82 4.27
CA LEU A 161 -7.51 13.07 3.44
C LEU A 161 -7.77 13.77 2.11
N LEU A 162 -8.01 15.09 2.13
CA LEU A 162 -8.26 15.87 0.92
C LEU A 162 -7.06 15.81 -0.03
N ILE A 163 -5.88 16.18 0.44
CA ILE A 163 -4.70 16.17 -0.44
C ILE A 163 -4.33 14.76 -0.92
N LYS A 164 -4.58 13.71 -0.14
CA LYS A 164 -4.43 12.33 -0.61
C LYS A 164 -5.32 12.05 -1.83
N THR A 165 -6.56 12.53 -1.86
CA THR A 165 -7.46 12.28 -3.01
C THR A 165 -6.95 12.95 -4.29
N ILE A 166 -6.42 14.17 -4.19
CA ILE A 166 -5.91 14.92 -5.34
C ILE A 166 -4.60 14.31 -5.83
N THR A 167 -3.64 14.05 -4.93
CA THR A 167 -2.38 13.39 -5.31
C THR A 167 -2.63 11.99 -5.89
N LYS A 168 -3.65 11.27 -5.41
CA LYS A 168 -4.10 10.01 -6.00
C LYS A 168 -4.58 10.19 -7.44
N LYS A 169 -5.40 11.20 -7.75
CA LYS A 169 -5.83 11.51 -9.13
C LYS A 169 -4.63 11.67 -10.06
N HIS A 170 -3.66 12.48 -9.65
CA HIS A 170 -2.50 12.86 -10.45
C HIS A 170 -1.33 11.85 -10.44
N ARG A 171 -1.52 10.65 -9.84
CA ARG A 171 -0.42 9.67 -9.68
C ARG A 171 0.11 9.10 -10.99
N TYR A 172 -0.66 9.20 -12.08
CA TYR A 172 -0.29 8.71 -13.41
C TYR A 172 0.00 9.84 -14.41
N ASP A 173 0.07 11.08 -13.92
CA ASP A 173 0.37 12.23 -14.78
C ASP A 173 1.69 12.01 -15.53
N SER A 174 1.67 12.39 -16.81
CA SER A 174 2.85 12.32 -17.68
C SER A 174 3.92 13.31 -17.22
N SER A 175 5.14 13.16 -17.73
CA SER A 175 6.23 14.10 -17.45
C SER A 175 5.92 15.56 -17.83
N GLU A 176 5.01 15.79 -18.77
CA GLU A 176 4.58 17.13 -19.20
C GLU A 176 3.48 17.73 -18.31
N GLN A 177 2.61 16.88 -17.75
CA GLN A 177 1.51 17.30 -16.89
C GLN A 177 1.98 17.57 -15.45
N ARG A 178 2.94 16.79 -14.97
CA ARG A 178 3.42 16.86 -13.57
C ARG A 178 3.91 18.24 -13.12
N PRO A 179 4.73 18.98 -13.91
CA PRO A 179 5.17 20.32 -13.52
C PRO A 179 4.02 21.33 -13.39
N GLN A 180 2.88 21.06 -14.02
CA GLN A 180 1.73 21.96 -13.97
C GLN A 180 1.05 21.94 -12.61
N PHE A 181 1.10 20.78 -11.91
CA PHE A 181 0.40 20.56 -10.66
C PHE A 181 1.22 19.80 -9.60
N VAL A 182 1.47 18.49 -9.79
CA VAL A 182 2.05 17.61 -8.74
C VAL A 182 3.36 18.14 -8.19
N ASP A 183 4.25 18.61 -9.06
CA ASP A 183 5.58 19.02 -8.62
C ASP A 183 5.52 20.32 -7.80
N LYS A 184 4.59 21.24 -8.12
CA LYS A 184 4.31 22.46 -7.33
C LYS A 184 3.70 22.11 -5.97
N VAL A 185 2.77 21.15 -5.94
CA VAL A 185 2.19 20.66 -4.68
C VAL A 185 3.29 20.08 -3.79
N VAL A 186 4.19 19.28 -4.35
CA VAL A 186 5.31 18.69 -3.60
C VAL A 186 6.22 19.78 -3.06
N GLU A 187 6.64 20.74 -3.89
CA GLU A 187 7.54 21.83 -3.50
C GLU A 187 7.03 22.63 -2.29
N VAL A 188 5.72 22.92 -2.26
CA VAL A 188 5.09 23.72 -1.21
C VAL A 188 4.72 22.87 0.02
N LEU A 189 4.18 21.67 -0.18
CA LEU A 189 3.58 20.88 0.90
C LEU A 189 4.59 19.99 1.62
N PHE A 190 5.61 19.45 0.94
CA PHE A 190 6.53 18.49 1.57
C PHE A 190 7.29 19.05 2.78
N PRO A 191 7.82 20.29 2.75
CA PRO A 191 8.43 20.89 3.94
C PRO A 191 7.50 20.88 5.17
N LEU A 192 6.20 21.10 4.95
CA LEU A 192 5.21 21.10 6.02
C LEU A 192 4.91 19.68 6.53
N LEU A 193 4.83 18.70 5.63
CA LEU A 193 4.65 17.30 6.03
C LEU A 193 5.87 16.77 6.81
N GLU A 194 7.08 17.20 6.45
CA GLU A 194 8.31 16.89 7.19
C GLU A 194 8.25 17.46 8.62
N GLN A 195 7.78 18.69 8.80
CA GLN A 195 7.59 19.29 10.12
C GLN A 195 6.58 18.50 10.97
N LEU A 196 5.45 18.10 10.37
CA LEU A 196 4.43 17.30 11.06
C LEU A 196 4.96 15.91 11.45
N LEU A 197 5.75 15.26 10.61
CA LEU A 197 6.42 14.00 10.93
C LEU A 197 7.46 14.17 12.04
N SER A 198 8.23 15.27 12.00
CA SER A 198 9.28 15.59 12.98
C SER A 198 8.71 15.89 14.36
N ALA A 199 7.55 16.53 14.44
CA ALA A 199 6.87 16.81 15.71
C ALA A 199 6.49 15.53 16.47
N ASN A 200 6.39 14.39 15.76
CA ASN A 200 6.17 13.06 16.33
C ASN A 200 4.88 12.87 17.14
N VAL A 201 3.93 13.81 17.03
CA VAL A 201 2.63 13.83 17.72
C VAL A 201 1.49 13.21 16.90
N LEU A 202 1.73 12.89 15.63
CA LEU A 202 0.70 12.35 14.74
C LEU A 202 0.28 10.92 15.12
N LYS A 203 -1.03 10.66 15.08
CA LYS A 203 -1.56 9.30 15.15
C LYS A 203 -1.16 8.49 13.89
N PRO A 204 -1.07 7.15 14.00
CA PRO A 204 -0.70 6.29 12.87
C PRO A 204 -1.54 6.52 11.60
N ASN A 205 -2.85 6.76 11.74
CA ASN A 205 -3.71 7.06 10.59
C ASN A 205 -3.26 8.29 9.79
N SER A 206 -2.82 9.36 10.46
CA SER A 206 -2.31 10.57 9.81
C SER A 206 -0.94 10.33 9.16
N VAL A 207 -0.04 9.62 9.84
CA VAL A 207 1.26 9.21 9.26
C VAL A 207 1.07 8.34 8.01
N TYR A 208 0.13 7.40 8.05
CA TYR A 208 -0.25 6.59 6.90
C TYR A 208 -0.69 7.45 5.70
N LEU A 209 -1.50 8.50 5.93
CA LEU A 209 -1.91 9.40 4.85
C LEU A 209 -0.71 10.13 4.25
N ILE A 210 0.24 10.60 5.06
CA ILE A 210 1.49 11.24 4.59
C ILE A 210 2.29 10.27 3.71
N LEU A 211 2.47 9.03 4.14
CA LEU A 211 3.15 7.99 3.35
C LEU A 211 2.44 7.69 2.03
N LYS A 212 1.10 7.78 2.01
CA LYS A 212 0.28 7.62 0.80
C LYS A 212 0.38 8.81 -0.14
N ILE A 213 0.43 10.03 0.39
CA ILE A 213 0.69 11.25 -0.38
C ILE A 213 2.07 11.12 -1.05
N TYR A 214 3.11 10.80 -0.27
CA TYR A 214 4.45 10.51 -0.80
C TYR A 214 4.41 9.45 -1.91
N LYS A 215 3.70 8.34 -1.67
CA LYS A 215 3.56 7.26 -2.65
C LYS A 215 2.96 7.74 -3.97
N TYR A 216 1.91 8.56 -3.90
CA TYR A 216 1.20 9.01 -5.09
C TYR A 216 1.99 10.07 -5.87
N THR A 217 2.63 11.02 -5.18
CA THR A 217 3.44 12.04 -5.84
C THR A 217 4.72 11.47 -6.46
N THR A 218 5.26 10.38 -5.90
CA THR A 218 6.42 9.64 -6.41
C THR A 218 6.04 8.42 -7.26
N PHE A 219 4.78 8.25 -7.66
CA PHE A 219 4.36 6.98 -8.26
C PHE A 219 5.08 6.71 -9.59
N THR A 220 5.13 7.68 -10.50
CA THR A 220 5.77 7.55 -11.81
C THR A 220 7.22 8.03 -11.81
N PHE A 221 7.46 9.25 -11.32
CA PHE A 221 8.77 9.92 -11.31
C PHE A 221 9.07 10.49 -9.92
N LEU A 222 10.35 10.81 -9.69
CA LEU A 222 10.76 11.52 -8.50
C LEU A 222 10.62 13.05 -8.75
N PRO A 223 9.75 13.76 -8.01
CA PRO A 223 9.58 15.21 -8.15
C PRO A 223 10.89 15.99 -7.95
N PRO A 224 11.07 17.18 -8.54
CA PRO A 224 12.29 18.00 -8.40
C PRO A 224 12.73 18.21 -6.95
N TYR A 225 11.78 18.47 -6.04
CA TYR A 225 12.04 18.60 -4.60
C TYR A 225 12.82 17.42 -4.00
N LEU A 226 12.50 16.19 -4.43
CA LEU A 226 13.14 14.96 -3.97
C LEU A 226 14.34 14.55 -4.82
N GLN A 227 14.63 15.25 -5.92
CA GLN A 227 15.89 15.08 -6.66
C GLN A 227 17.06 15.76 -5.93
N ASP A 228 16.76 16.76 -5.09
CA ASP A 228 17.69 17.24 -4.07
C ASP A 228 17.95 16.13 -3.05
N LEU A 229 19.22 15.70 -2.97
CA LEU A 229 19.64 14.60 -2.11
C LEU A 229 19.44 14.92 -0.62
N SER A 230 19.54 16.19 -0.21
CA SER A 230 19.29 16.60 1.18
C SER A 230 17.84 16.33 1.57
N ASN A 231 16.89 16.72 0.71
CA ASN A 231 15.47 16.49 0.96
C ASN A 231 15.13 15.00 0.87
N LEU A 232 15.67 14.28 -0.12
CA LEU A 232 15.48 12.83 -0.20
C LEU A 232 15.97 12.13 1.08
N ASN A 233 17.11 12.57 1.63
CA ASN A 233 17.66 12.01 2.86
C ASN A 233 16.74 12.23 4.07
N LYS A 234 16.13 13.40 4.20
CA LYS A 234 15.12 13.65 5.25
C LYS A 234 13.96 12.65 5.16
N TRP A 235 13.40 12.46 3.95
CA TRP A 235 12.29 11.52 3.75
C TRP A 235 12.66 10.07 4.00
N VAL A 236 13.85 9.65 3.58
CA VAL A 236 14.39 8.32 3.88
C VAL A 236 14.51 8.13 5.40
N ASN A 237 15.08 9.10 6.11
CA ASN A 237 15.20 9.05 7.56
C ASN A 237 13.84 9.04 8.27
N HIS A 238 12.86 9.82 7.81
CA HIS A 238 11.50 9.75 8.35
C HIS A 238 10.88 8.36 8.17
N MET A 239 11.01 7.74 6.99
CA MET A 239 10.48 6.40 6.74
C MET A 239 11.18 5.34 7.61
N LEU A 240 12.50 5.43 7.79
CA LEU A 240 13.28 4.55 8.68
C LEU A 240 12.89 4.74 10.15
N ASN A 241 12.73 6.00 10.59
CA ASN A 241 12.26 6.31 11.94
C ASN A 241 10.86 5.76 12.20
N ILE A 242 9.95 5.82 11.22
CA ILE A 242 8.62 5.23 11.31
C ILE A 242 8.71 3.71 11.48
N ILE A 243 9.58 3.02 10.72
CA ILE A 243 9.76 1.57 10.81
C ILE A 243 10.29 1.18 12.20
N ASN A 244 11.26 1.94 12.72
CA ASN A 244 11.87 1.65 14.02
C ASN A 244 10.95 2.00 15.20
N LYS A 245 10.29 3.18 15.17
CA LYS A 245 9.43 3.69 16.24
C LYS A 245 8.21 2.81 16.50
N TYR A 246 7.58 2.32 15.44
CA TYR A 246 6.29 1.66 15.54
C TYR A 246 6.43 0.16 15.77
N ASP A 247 5.88 -0.31 16.88
CA ASP A 247 5.76 -1.73 17.20
C ASP A 247 4.29 -2.15 17.14
N ASN A 248 4.05 -3.41 16.75
CA ASN A 248 2.72 -4.00 16.73
C ASN A 248 2.77 -5.44 17.30
N PRO A 249 3.06 -5.60 18.60
CA PRO A 249 3.30 -6.91 19.22
C PRO A 249 2.17 -7.91 19.01
N ASN A 250 0.93 -7.42 18.95
CA ASN A 250 -0.25 -8.28 18.82
C ASN A 250 -0.78 -8.38 17.38
N GLY A 251 -0.13 -7.74 16.40
CA GLY A 251 -0.61 -7.67 15.01
C GLY A 251 -1.91 -6.87 14.80
N ASN A 252 -2.64 -6.53 15.86
CA ASN A 252 -3.99 -5.97 15.82
C ASN A 252 -4.05 -4.47 15.48
N ASP A 253 -2.96 -3.72 15.60
CA ASP A 253 -2.95 -2.31 15.19
C ASP A 253 -2.73 -2.20 13.66
N GLU A 254 -3.83 -2.27 12.92
CA GLU A 254 -3.84 -2.19 11.47
C GLU A 254 -3.25 -0.87 10.95
N ALA A 255 -3.46 0.24 11.66
CA ALA A 255 -2.98 1.56 11.25
C ALA A 255 -1.45 1.62 11.35
N THR A 256 -0.90 1.10 12.45
CA THR A 256 0.54 0.99 12.64
C THR A 256 1.20 0.03 11.64
N SER A 257 0.60 -1.13 11.40
CA SER A 257 1.05 -2.06 10.34
C SER A 257 1.08 -1.40 8.96
N LYS A 258 0.08 -0.56 8.64
CA LYS A 258 0.04 0.20 7.39
C LYS A 258 1.17 1.23 7.31
N CYS A 259 1.53 1.91 8.40
CA CYS A 259 2.67 2.83 8.43
C CYS A 259 3.97 2.11 8.07
N ILE A 260 4.29 1.02 8.77
CA ILE A 260 5.51 0.23 8.53
C ILE A 260 5.53 -0.29 7.08
N LYS A 261 4.42 -0.88 6.62
CA LYS A 261 4.27 -1.39 5.25
C LYS A 261 4.57 -0.31 4.21
N TRP A 262 3.96 0.87 4.33
CA TRP A 262 4.10 1.91 3.31
C TRP A 262 5.45 2.63 3.36
N SER A 263 6.09 2.73 4.53
CA SER A 263 7.50 3.13 4.62
C SER A 263 8.40 2.17 3.83
N LEU A 264 8.31 0.86 4.10
CA LEU A 264 9.08 -0.15 3.36
C LEU A 264 8.76 -0.14 1.86
N ALA A 265 7.48 -0.03 1.48
CA ALA A 265 7.07 0.00 0.08
C ALA A 265 7.59 1.22 -0.68
N ASN A 266 7.70 2.38 -0.02
CA ASN A 266 8.23 3.59 -0.62
C ASN A 266 9.76 3.53 -0.71
N LEU A 267 10.46 3.01 0.31
CA LEU A 267 11.91 2.73 0.24
C LEU A 267 12.24 1.75 -0.89
N TYR A 268 11.46 0.66 -1.02
CA TYR A 268 11.59 -0.29 -2.12
C TYR A 268 11.45 0.38 -3.50
N ARG A 269 10.51 1.32 -3.65
CA ARG A 269 10.32 2.04 -4.93
C ARG A 269 11.54 2.88 -5.32
N ILE A 270 12.34 3.34 -4.36
CA ILE A 270 13.59 4.05 -4.65
C ILE A 270 14.51 3.16 -5.49
N VAL A 271 14.70 1.89 -5.11
CA VAL A 271 15.57 0.96 -5.82
C VAL A 271 14.89 0.37 -7.06
N SER A 272 13.64 -0.07 -6.94
CA SER A 272 12.98 -0.81 -8.02
C SER A 272 12.57 0.07 -9.21
N ARG A 273 12.35 1.37 -8.96
CA ARG A 273 11.88 2.33 -9.98
C ARG A 273 12.80 3.53 -10.10
N HIS A 274 12.95 4.31 -9.04
CA HIS A 274 13.60 5.63 -9.14
C HIS A 274 15.07 5.53 -9.51
N LEU A 275 15.78 4.51 -9.04
CA LEU A 275 17.17 4.25 -9.43
C LEU A 275 17.34 4.08 -10.95
N ARG A 276 16.39 3.43 -11.62
CA ARG A 276 16.49 3.16 -13.08
C ARG A 276 16.32 4.42 -13.92
N ILE A 277 15.52 5.37 -13.44
CA ILE A 277 15.15 6.60 -14.17
C ILE A 277 15.85 7.87 -13.64
N SER A 278 16.52 7.81 -12.50
CA SER A 278 17.19 8.96 -11.87
C SER A 278 18.41 9.40 -12.68
N THR A 279 18.68 10.70 -12.69
CA THR A 279 19.94 11.30 -13.16
C THR A 279 21.06 11.16 -12.12
N ASN A 280 20.72 11.05 -10.84
CA ASN A 280 21.65 10.94 -9.71
C ASN A 280 21.88 9.48 -9.27
N LYS A 281 21.96 8.53 -10.22
CA LYS A 281 22.06 7.09 -9.92
C LYS A 281 23.23 6.78 -8.99
N GLN A 282 24.38 7.37 -9.27
CA GLN A 282 25.62 7.11 -8.52
C GLN A 282 25.47 7.48 -7.04
N SER A 283 24.93 8.66 -6.73
CA SER A 283 24.71 9.07 -5.33
C SER A 283 23.70 8.18 -4.62
N LEU A 284 22.64 7.73 -5.31
CA LEU A 284 21.67 6.78 -4.75
C LEU A 284 22.33 5.43 -4.40
N VAL A 285 23.17 4.91 -5.30
CA VAL A 285 23.91 3.64 -5.10
C VAL A 285 24.97 3.77 -4.01
N GLN A 286 25.72 4.87 -3.96
CA GLN A 286 26.86 5.02 -3.05
C GLN A 286 26.46 5.41 -1.63
N HIS A 287 25.34 6.13 -1.45
CA HIS A 287 24.98 6.69 -0.14
C HIS A 287 23.65 6.18 0.40
N PHE A 288 22.59 6.17 -0.42
CA PHE A 288 21.24 5.90 0.07
C PHE A 288 20.95 4.42 0.27
N ILE A 289 21.25 3.59 -0.74
CA ILE A 289 20.99 2.15 -0.68
C ILE A 289 21.79 1.50 0.46
N PRO A 290 23.11 1.72 0.56
CA PRO A 290 23.92 1.34 1.71
C PRO A 290 23.32 1.74 3.07
N ALA A 291 22.97 3.01 3.24
CA ALA A 291 22.44 3.52 4.51
C ALA A 291 21.11 2.85 4.88
N ILE A 292 20.22 2.61 3.91
CA ILE A 292 18.96 1.91 4.15
C ILE A 292 19.21 0.45 4.53
N LEU A 293 20.09 -0.27 3.83
CA LEU A 293 20.43 -1.66 4.15
C LEU A 293 21.00 -1.80 5.56
N GLN A 294 21.89 -0.90 5.96
CA GLN A 294 22.45 -0.89 7.31
C GLN A 294 21.38 -0.74 8.40
N GLN A 295 20.27 -0.04 8.12
CA GLN A 295 19.14 0.10 9.04
C GLN A 295 18.20 -1.10 9.01
N PHE A 296 18.22 -1.92 7.96
CA PHE A 296 17.44 -3.15 7.87
C PHE A 296 18.06 -4.31 8.65
N PHE A 297 19.39 -4.40 8.74
CA PHE A 297 20.03 -5.52 9.47
C PHE A 297 19.64 -5.62 10.95
N PRO A 298 19.56 -4.52 11.73
CA PRO A 298 19.06 -4.59 13.11
C PRO A 298 17.61 -5.07 13.21
N ILE A 299 16.77 -4.74 12.22
CA ILE A 299 15.38 -5.21 12.14
C ILE A 299 15.37 -6.72 11.91
N ILE A 300 16.15 -7.19 10.93
CA ILE A 300 16.29 -8.62 10.59
C ILE A 300 16.86 -9.41 11.77
N GLY A 301 17.82 -8.84 12.50
CA GLY A 301 18.44 -9.43 13.68
C GLY A 301 17.55 -9.46 14.92
N ASN A 302 16.34 -8.88 14.88
CA ASN A 302 15.41 -8.84 15.99
C ASN A 302 14.16 -9.70 15.69
N PRO A 303 14.09 -10.95 16.22
CA PRO A 303 12.96 -11.86 15.98
C PRO A 303 11.62 -11.28 16.41
N SER A 304 11.60 -10.57 17.54
CA SER A 304 10.38 -9.91 18.03
C SER A 304 9.89 -8.87 17.03
N LYS A 305 10.78 -8.03 16.49
CA LYS A 305 10.41 -7.05 15.47
C LYS A 305 9.94 -7.71 14.18
N MET A 306 10.64 -8.76 13.72
CA MET A 306 10.27 -9.50 12.51
C MET A 306 8.90 -10.17 12.60
N SER A 307 8.53 -10.71 13.77
CA SER A 307 7.22 -11.33 14.01
C SER A 307 6.05 -10.34 13.90
N GLN A 308 6.29 -9.06 14.22
CA GLN A 308 5.29 -7.99 14.17
C GLN A 308 5.05 -7.45 12.76
N LEU A 309 5.93 -7.76 11.82
CA LEU A 309 5.79 -7.29 10.44
C LEU A 309 4.69 -8.07 9.72
N SER A 310 3.75 -7.34 9.12
CA SER A 310 2.80 -7.94 8.18
C SER A 310 3.52 -8.60 7.00
N ASP A 311 2.91 -9.58 6.34
CA ASP A 311 3.52 -10.24 5.17
C ASP A 311 3.82 -9.29 4.02
N SER A 312 2.99 -8.27 3.82
CA SER A 312 3.29 -7.19 2.88
C SER A 312 4.55 -6.41 3.27
N SER A 313 4.80 -6.19 4.57
CA SER A 313 6.01 -5.52 5.05
C SER A 313 7.24 -6.38 4.79
N LYS A 314 7.17 -7.68 5.12
CA LYS A 314 8.22 -8.67 4.84
C LYS A 314 8.53 -8.75 3.34
N TYR A 315 7.49 -8.77 2.49
CA TYR A 315 7.63 -8.70 1.04
C TYR A 315 8.49 -7.49 0.60
N TYR A 316 8.16 -6.28 1.04
CA TYR A 316 8.90 -5.09 0.61
C TYR A 316 10.32 -5.03 1.18
N LEU A 317 10.53 -5.54 2.40
CA LEU A 317 11.86 -5.67 3.00
C LEU A 317 12.75 -6.59 2.16
N VAL A 318 12.29 -7.81 1.88
CA VAL A 318 13.03 -8.79 1.07
C VAL A 318 13.20 -8.30 -0.36
N SER A 319 12.16 -7.69 -0.96
CA SER A 319 12.22 -7.17 -2.33
C SER A 319 13.23 -6.02 -2.46
N PHE A 320 13.39 -5.18 -1.44
CA PHE A 320 14.43 -4.15 -1.42
C PHE A 320 15.82 -4.79 -1.51
N ILE A 321 16.11 -5.75 -0.63
CA ILE A 321 17.41 -6.45 -0.60
C ILE A 321 17.64 -7.17 -1.93
N THR A 322 16.59 -7.79 -2.47
CA THR A 322 16.62 -8.49 -3.76
C THR A 322 16.97 -7.55 -4.91
N GLU A 323 16.33 -6.38 -5.03
CA GLU A 323 16.72 -5.42 -6.06
C GLU A 323 18.15 -4.88 -5.85
N SER A 324 18.60 -4.74 -4.59
CA SER A 324 19.97 -4.34 -4.28
C SER A 324 21.03 -5.36 -4.69
N LEU A 325 20.70 -6.67 -4.78
CA LEU A 325 21.64 -7.69 -5.30
C LEU A 325 22.06 -7.43 -6.76
N LYS A 326 21.22 -6.74 -7.54
CA LYS A 326 21.47 -6.41 -8.95
C LYS A 326 22.56 -5.34 -9.11
N ILE A 327 22.96 -4.67 -8.02
CA ILE A 327 23.89 -3.56 -8.02
C ILE A 327 25.26 -4.08 -7.53
N ASP A 328 26.27 -4.05 -8.39
CA ASP A 328 27.59 -4.63 -8.11
C ASP A 328 28.27 -3.98 -6.89
N GLU A 329 28.22 -2.65 -6.78
CA GLU A 329 28.85 -1.93 -5.67
C GLU A 329 28.15 -2.24 -4.35
N THR A 330 26.82 -2.42 -4.35
CA THR A 330 26.09 -2.77 -3.13
C THR A 330 26.34 -4.22 -2.72
N TRP A 331 26.47 -5.12 -3.71
CA TRP A 331 26.85 -6.51 -3.48
C TRP A 331 28.20 -6.61 -2.77
N GLN A 332 29.24 -6.06 -3.38
CA GLN A 332 30.63 -6.19 -2.92
C GLN A 332 30.84 -5.54 -1.55
N ASN A 333 30.23 -4.37 -1.31
CA ASN A 333 30.52 -3.59 -0.11
C ASN A 333 29.70 -4.02 1.11
N ILE A 334 28.53 -4.66 0.93
CA ILE A 334 27.56 -4.86 2.01
C ILE A 334 26.92 -6.24 1.99
N LEU A 335 26.29 -6.62 0.87
CA LEU A 335 25.43 -7.80 0.86
C LEU A 335 26.22 -9.11 0.91
N GLN A 336 27.39 -9.16 0.25
CA GLN A 336 28.21 -10.37 0.21
C GLN A 336 28.65 -10.81 1.61
N SER A 337 29.16 -9.87 2.43
CA SER A 337 29.60 -10.16 3.80
C SER A 337 28.44 -10.46 4.76
N SER A 338 27.25 -9.95 4.46
CA SER A 338 26.05 -10.14 5.29
C SER A 338 25.16 -11.30 4.80
N LEU A 339 25.54 -11.99 3.71
CA LEU A 339 24.67 -12.96 3.04
C LEU A 339 24.28 -14.11 3.96
N GLU A 340 25.22 -14.65 4.74
CA GLU A 340 24.94 -15.73 5.68
C GLU A 340 23.88 -15.32 6.71
N GLN A 341 23.99 -14.11 7.26
CA GLN A 341 23.00 -13.57 8.20
C GLN A 341 21.63 -13.39 7.52
N ILE A 342 21.61 -12.86 6.30
CA ILE A 342 20.37 -12.68 5.51
C ILE A 342 19.70 -14.05 5.25
N MET A 343 20.49 -15.05 4.85
CA MET A 343 19.98 -16.39 4.60
C MET A 343 19.35 -17.00 5.86
N ASN A 344 20.08 -16.98 6.98
CA ASN A 344 19.68 -17.67 8.20
C ASN A 344 18.55 -16.95 8.97
N LEU A 345 18.54 -15.62 9.01
CA LEU A 345 17.58 -14.86 9.83
C LEU A 345 16.37 -14.34 9.04
N LEU A 346 16.46 -14.24 7.71
CA LEU A 346 15.40 -13.67 6.89
C LEU A 346 14.87 -14.68 5.86
N ILE A 347 15.72 -15.22 4.99
CA ILE A 347 15.26 -15.97 3.82
C ILE A 347 14.78 -17.36 4.18
N ILE A 348 15.58 -18.15 4.90
CA ILE A 348 15.24 -19.52 5.29
C ILE A 348 13.96 -19.52 6.15
N PRO A 349 13.83 -18.70 7.22
CA PRO A 349 12.59 -18.66 8.02
C PRO A 349 11.34 -18.32 7.20
N MET A 350 11.44 -17.50 6.15
CA MET A 350 10.31 -17.14 5.30
C MET A 350 9.93 -18.24 4.30
N LEU A 351 10.86 -19.16 3.99
CA LEU A 351 10.63 -20.28 3.07
C LEU A 351 10.26 -21.58 3.80
N SER A 352 10.56 -21.65 5.10
CA SER A 352 10.20 -22.78 5.95
C SER A 352 8.68 -22.91 6.09
N ALA A 353 8.23 -24.14 6.26
CA ALA A 353 6.84 -24.41 6.64
C ALA A 353 6.57 -23.93 8.07
N ASN A 354 5.30 -23.85 8.43
CA ASN A 354 4.86 -23.75 9.82
C ASN A 354 3.60 -24.60 10.01
N GLU A 355 3.12 -24.70 11.24
CA GLU A 355 1.94 -25.51 11.56
C GLU A 355 0.69 -25.03 10.78
N GLU A 356 0.50 -23.72 10.64
CA GLU A 356 -0.63 -23.13 9.89
C GLU A 356 -0.63 -23.53 8.40
N ILE A 357 0.55 -23.62 7.78
CA ILE A 357 0.71 -24.04 6.39
C ILE A 357 0.40 -25.52 6.23
N VAL A 358 0.81 -26.34 7.21
CA VAL A 358 0.51 -27.78 7.21
C VAL A 358 -0.98 -28.01 7.42
N GLU A 359 -1.59 -27.32 8.38
CA GLU A 359 -3.04 -27.37 8.63
C GLU A 359 -3.83 -26.92 7.40
N LEU A 360 -3.46 -25.81 6.76
CA LEU A 360 -4.08 -25.37 5.51
C LEU A 360 -3.99 -26.43 4.41
N PHE A 361 -2.86 -27.12 4.31
CA PHE A 361 -2.68 -28.19 3.33
C PHE A 361 -3.54 -29.42 3.64
N GLU A 362 -3.66 -29.79 4.92
CA GLU A 362 -4.45 -30.95 5.36
C GLU A 362 -5.95 -30.69 5.25
N ASP A 363 -6.41 -29.48 5.63
CA ASP A 363 -7.83 -29.11 5.68
C ASP A 363 -8.38 -28.59 4.35
N ASP A 364 -7.62 -27.76 3.62
CA ASP A 364 -8.01 -27.17 2.33
C ASP A 364 -6.85 -27.15 1.33
N PRO A 365 -6.51 -28.31 0.73
CA PRO A 365 -5.42 -28.41 -0.23
C PRO A 365 -5.65 -27.56 -1.49
N GLN A 366 -6.90 -27.23 -1.84
CA GLN A 366 -7.20 -26.39 -3.00
C GLN A 366 -6.79 -24.93 -2.74
N GLU A 367 -7.15 -24.39 -1.58
CA GLU A 367 -6.70 -23.05 -1.18
C GLU A 367 -5.17 -23.00 -0.96
N TYR A 368 -4.56 -24.07 -0.45
CA TYR A 368 -3.11 -24.19 -0.40
C TYR A 368 -2.48 -24.04 -1.80
N LEU A 369 -2.93 -24.83 -2.77
CA LEU A 369 -2.42 -24.77 -4.15
C LEU A 369 -2.62 -23.37 -4.75
N ARG A 370 -3.79 -22.76 -4.52
CA ARG A 370 -4.08 -21.40 -4.97
C ARG A 370 -3.14 -20.36 -4.35
N ARG A 371 -2.82 -20.46 -3.06
CA ARG A 371 -1.95 -19.49 -2.38
C ARG A 371 -0.48 -19.59 -2.80
N TYR A 372 0.02 -20.79 -3.04
CA TYR A 372 1.45 -21.03 -3.23
C TYR A 372 1.86 -21.37 -4.67
N TYR A 373 0.93 -21.78 -5.54
CA TYR A 373 1.21 -22.25 -6.90
C TYR A 373 0.40 -21.56 -7.99
N ASP A 374 -0.62 -20.75 -7.67
CA ASP A 374 -1.33 -19.96 -8.69
C ASP A 374 -0.47 -18.77 -9.15
N MET A 375 0.13 -18.91 -10.33
CA MET A 375 0.95 -17.89 -10.99
C MET A 375 0.19 -16.60 -11.30
N ASN A 376 -1.15 -16.61 -11.27
CA ASN A 376 -1.98 -15.42 -11.51
C ASN A 376 -2.22 -14.61 -10.23
N HIS A 377 -1.77 -15.07 -9.06
CA HIS A 377 -2.03 -14.39 -7.81
C HIS A 377 -0.92 -13.38 -7.45
N ASP A 378 -1.29 -12.10 -7.45
CA ASP A 378 -0.43 -10.95 -7.13
C ASP A 378 -0.22 -10.80 -5.59
N LEU A 379 0.02 -11.90 -4.87
CA LEU A 379 0.15 -11.91 -3.40
C LEU A 379 1.51 -11.38 -2.94
N LYS A 380 1.53 -10.18 -2.37
CA LYS A 380 2.75 -9.62 -1.78
C LYS A 380 3.08 -10.24 -0.42
N THR A 381 3.68 -11.43 -0.43
CA THR A 381 4.08 -12.20 0.76
C THR A 381 5.59 -12.28 0.93
N GLY A 382 6.06 -12.44 2.17
CA GLY A 382 7.48 -12.68 2.45
C GLY A 382 8.00 -13.92 1.70
N TYR A 383 7.20 -14.98 1.65
CA TYR A 383 7.50 -16.22 0.93
C TYR A 383 7.84 -15.98 -0.55
N GLN A 384 6.95 -15.29 -1.30
CA GLN A 384 7.18 -15.04 -2.72
C GLN A 384 8.42 -14.17 -2.98
N ALA A 385 8.63 -13.14 -2.15
CA ALA A 385 9.82 -12.31 -2.26
C ALA A 385 11.10 -13.11 -1.96
N SER A 386 11.06 -14.06 -1.02
CA SER A 386 12.20 -14.93 -0.70
C SER A 386 12.51 -15.91 -1.83
N ILE A 387 11.50 -16.43 -2.55
CA ILE A 387 11.74 -17.22 -3.76
C ILE A 387 12.46 -16.37 -4.82
N GLU A 388 11.99 -15.14 -5.07
CA GLU A 388 12.63 -14.22 -6.02
C GLU A 388 14.07 -13.89 -5.61
N PHE A 389 14.31 -13.69 -4.31
CA PHE A 389 15.66 -13.49 -3.77
C PHE A 389 16.59 -14.66 -4.12
N VAL A 390 16.17 -15.89 -3.83
CA VAL A 390 17.00 -17.09 -4.09
C VAL A 390 17.23 -17.28 -5.58
N TYR A 391 16.19 -17.11 -6.41
CA TYR A 391 16.31 -17.17 -7.86
C TYR A 391 17.33 -16.16 -8.38
N LEU A 392 17.29 -14.92 -7.89
CA LEU A 392 18.21 -13.88 -8.31
C LEU A 392 19.64 -14.13 -7.82
N LEU A 393 19.79 -14.61 -6.59
CA LEU A 393 21.08 -15.02 -6.03
C LEU A 393 21.71 -16.12 -6.88
N ALA A 394 20.92 -17.14 -7.24
CA ALA A 394 21.32 -18.24 -8.10
C ALA A 394 21.67 -17.80 -9.53
N THR A 395 21.00 -16.79 -10.09
CA THR A 395 21.24 -16.40 -11.49
C THR A 395 22.28 -15.30 -11.66
N LYS A 396 22.49 -14.44 -10.65
CA LYS A 396 23.39 -13.27 -10.74
C LYS A 396 24.64 -13.36 -9.89
N ARG A 397 24.61 -14.12 -8.79
CA ARG A 397 25.68 -14.16 -7.79
C ARG A 397 26.07 -15.59 -7.41
N PHE A 398 25.82 -16.57 -8.27
CA PHE A 398 26.02 -17.99 -7.96
C PHE A 398 27.42 -18.31 -7.47
N ALA A 399 28.45 -17.94 -8.24
CA ALA A 399 29.84 -18.25 -7.91
C ALA A 399 30.24 -17.70 -6.54
N ASP A 400 29.87 -16.45 -6.25
CA ASP A 400 30.20 -15.77 -5.00
C ASP A 400 29.38 -16.30 -3.80
N SER A 401 28.18 -16.84 -4.04
CA SER A 401 27.24 -17.28 -2.99
C SER A 401 27.22 -18.80 -2.78
N PHE A 402 27.84 -19.58 -3.68
CA PHE A 402 27.78 -21.04 -3.70
C PHE A 402 28.17 -21.68 -2.36
N GLY A 403 29.28 -21.23 -1.76
CA GLY A 403 29.74 -21.76 -0.47
C GLY A 403 28.74 -21.52 0.67
N ILE A 404 28.10 -20.35 0.70
CA ILE A 404 27.10 -20.01 1.72
C ILE A 404 25.82 -20.82 1.50
N ILE A 405 25.35 -20.91 0.25
CA ILE A 405 24.15 -21.69 -0.10
C ILE A 405 24.33 -23.17 0.27
N THR A 406 25.47 -23.77 -0.09
CA THR A 406 25.76 -25.18 0.23
C THR A 406 25.87 -25.41 1.73
N ASN A 407 26.49 -24.49 2.47
CA ASN A 407 26.53 -24.56 3.94
C ASN A 407 25.12 -24.48 4.56
N SER A 408 24.27 -23.56 4.06
CA SER A 408 22.88 -23.46 4.49
C SER A 408 22.09 -24.75 4.19
N LEU A 409 22.23 -25.34 3.00
CA LEU A 409 21.58 -26.61 2.64
C LEU A 409 22.03 -27.75 3.55
N ASN A 410 23.34 -27.88 3.78
CA ASN A 410 23.88 -28.89 4.70
C ASN A 410 23.34 -28.70 6.12
N THR A 411 23.27 -27.47 6.61
CA THR A 411 22.74 -27.16 7.94
C THR A 411 21.26 -27.52 8.05
N ILE A 412 20.48 -27.25 7.00
CA ILE A 412 19.05 -27.60 6.94
C ILE A 412 18.88 -29.11 6.94
N PHE A 413 19.46 -29.83 5.99
CA PHE A 413 19.19 -31.26 5.80
C PHE A 413 19.83 -32.16 6.85
N ASN A 414 20.93 -31.73 7.49
CA ASN A 414 21.48 -32.41 8.66
C ASN A 414 20.80 -31.99 9.98
N GLY A 415 19.99 -30.93 9.93
CA GLY A 415 19.27 -30.39 11.07
C GLY A 415 18.05 -31.25 11.44
N LYS A 416 17.56 -31.04 12.68
CA LYS A 416 16.34 -31.69 13.20
C LYS A 416 15.06 -30.89 12.92
N GLU A 417 15.16 -29.65 12.45
CA GLU A 417 14.00 -28.80 12.13
C GLU A 417 13.38 -29.20 10.79
N THR A 418 12.40 -30.10 10.85
CA THR A 418 11.70 -30.61 9.67
C THR A 418 11.01 -29.53 8.82
N PHE A 419 10.54 -28.43 9.44
CA PHE A 419 9.93 -27.32 8.70
C PHE A 419 10.93 -26.57 7.80
N ALA A 420 12.21 -26.55 8.17
CA ALA A 420 13.26 -25.93 7.36
C ALA A 420 13.55 -26.72 6.08
N TYR A 421 13.14 -27.99 6.00
CA TYR A 421 13.40 -28.81 4.81
C TYR A 421 12.66 -28.29 3.58
N GLN A 422 11.48 -27.68 3.75
CA GLN A 422 10.79 -26.98 2.66
C GLN A 422 11.67 -25.85 2.10
N ALA A 423 12.30 -25.06 2.97
CA ALA A 423 13.22 -24.01 2.55
C ALA A 423 14.42 -24.60 1.78
N GLY A 424 15.02 -25.66 2.31
CA GLY A 424 16.14 -26.36 1.65
C GLY A 424 15.78 -26.84 0.25
N LEU A 425 14.61 -27.47 0.09
CA LEU A 425 14.11 -27.92 -1.21
C LEU A 425 13.86 -26.76 -2.19
N LYS A 426 13.25 -25.67 -1.74
CA LYS A 426 13.01 -24.49 -2.60
C LYS A 426 14.32 -23.81 -2.99
N ILE A 427 15.31 -23.78 -2.10
CA ILE A 427 16.65 -23.29 -2.42
C ILE A 427 17.31 -24.18 -3.47
N LEU A 428 17.32 -25.50 -3.24
CA LEU A 428 17.89 -26.49 -4.16
C LEU A 428 17.27 -26.39 -5.55
N THR A 429 15.95 -26.28 -5.63
CA THR A 429 15.21 -26.16 -6.90
C THR A 429 15.66 -24.94 -7.71
N ASN A 430 15.88 -23.79 -7.06
CA ASN A 430 16.26 -22.56 -7.75
C ASN A 430 17.74 -22.53 -8.18
N ILE A 431 18.61 -23.29 -7.51
CA ILE A 431 20.04 -23.39 -7.88
C ILE A 431 20.33 -24.56 -8.81
N TRP A 432 19.38 -25.50 -8.96
CA TRP A 432 19.56 -26.76 -9.68
C TRP A 432 20.12 -26.56 -11.09
N THR A 433 19.55 -25.61 -11.84
CA THR A 433 19.99 -25.31 -13.21
C THR A 433 21.44 -24.84 -13.29
N GLN A 434 21.94 -24.17 -12.24
CA GLN A 434 23.32 -23.71 -12.18
C GLN A 434 24.27 -24.83 -11.74
N LEU A 435 23.83 -25.68 -10.81
CA LEU A 435 24.57 -26.88 -10.43
C LEU A 435 24.83 -27.80 -11.63
N LEU A 436 23.81 -27.98 -12.48
CA LEU A 436 23.92 -28.74 -13.73
C LEU A 436 24.97 -28.19 -14.70
N GLN A 437 25.24 -26.88 -14.68
CA GLN A 437 26.21 -26.26 -15.57
C GLN A 437 27.66 -26.38 -15.07
N VAL A 438 27.85 -26.56 -13.75
CA VAL A 438 29.17 -26.53 -13.10
C VAL A 438 29.70 -27.94 -12.81
N ASN A 439 28.82 -28.91 -12.60
CA ASN A 439 29.20 -30.26 -12.18
C ASN A 439 28.97 -31.31 -13.27
N ASN A 440 29.76 -32.39 -13.24
CA ASN A 440 29.52 -33.57 -14.07
C ASN A 440 28.33 -34.39 -13.51
N SER A 441 27.65 -35.15 -14.36
CA SER A 441 26.42 -35.90 -14.01
C SER A 441 26.56 -36.78 -12.75
N GLN A 442 27.68 -37.49 -12.58
CA GLN A 442 27.92 -38.32 -11.39
C GLN A 442 27.93 -37.54 -10.06
N GLN A 443 28.53 -36.35 -10.04
CA GLN A 443 28.55 -35.52 -8.83
C GLN A 443 27.15 -34.98 -8.48
N LEU A 444 26.31 -34.78 -9.50
CA LEU A 444 24.92 -34.35 -9.31
C LEU A 444 24.07 -35.49 -8.77
N ASP A 445 24.28 -36.72 -9.25
CA ASP A 445 23.62 -37.91 -8.72
C ASP A 445 23.99 -38.14 -7.24
N ASP A 446 25.27 -37.97 -6.88
CA ASP A 446 25.73 -38.07 -5.50
C ASP A 446 25.12 -36.97 -4.60
N ILE A 447 25.03 -35.73 -5.10
CA ILE A 447 24.37 -34.62 -4.40
C ILE A 447 22.87 -34.90 -4.21
N MET A 448 22.20 -35.44 -5.23
CA MET A 448 20.79 -35.81 -5.17
C MET A 448 20.56 -36.93 -4.19
N HIS A 449 21.35 -37.99 -4.24
CA HIS A 449 21.28 -39.08 -3.27
C HIS A 449 21.47 -38.56 -1.85
N TYR A 450 22.50 -37.74 -1.61
CA TYR A 450 22.76 -37.18 -0.29
C TYR A 450 21.57 -36.38 0.28
N TYR A 451 20.98 -35.47 -0.52
CA TYR A 451 19.88 -34.64 -0.02
C TYR A 451 18.51 -35.34 -0.03
N ILE A 452 18.24 -36.21 -1.00
CA ILE A 452 16.98 -36.97 -1.09
C ILE A 452 16.94 -38.10 -0.06
N ASP A 453 18.05 -38.81 0.18
CA ASP A 453 18.07 -39.89 1.17
C ASP A 453 17.86 -39.34 2.59
N CYS A 454 18.39 -38.15 2.90
CA CYS A 454 18.09 -37.44 4.15
C CYS A 454 16.59 -37.13 4.30
N LEU A 455 15.90 -36.81 3.21
CA LEU A 455 14.45 -36.55 3.22
C LEU A 455 13.63 -37.83 3.43
N LEU A 456 14.03 -38.94 2.83
CA LEU A 456 13.38 -40.25 2.95
C LEU A 456 13.49 -40.84 4.36
N GLN A 457 14.44 -40.38 5.17
CA GLN A 457 14.64 -40.82 6.56
C GLN A 457 13.76 -40.07 7.58
N VAL A 458 12.99 -39.05 7.20
CA VAL A 458 12.12 -38.31 8.14
C VAL A 458 10.70 -38.89 8.17
N PRO A 459 10.26 -39.54 9.27
CA PRO A 459 9.01 -40.27 9.32
C PRO A 459 7.76 -39.37 9.17
N ARG A 460 7.81 -38.11 9.63
CA ARG A 460 6.70 -37.14 9.47
C ARG A 460 6.57 -36.58 8.06
N LEU A 461 7.67 -36.54 7.29
CA LEU A 461 7.63 -36.14 5.90
C LEU A 461 7.13 -37.26 5.00
N SER A 462 7.11 -38.54 5.42
CA SER A 462 6.62 -39.65 4.59
C SER A 462 5.15 -39.51 4.12
N ILE A 463 4.34 -38.70 4.80
CA ILE A 463 2.97 -38.34 4.38
C ILE A 463 2.99 -37.15 3.40
N ALA A 464 3.80 -36.12 3.67
CA ALA A 464 3.98 -34.96 2.78
C ALA A 464 4.82 -35.27 1.50
N PHE A 465 5.66 -36.30 1.53
CA PHE A 465 6.52 -36.73 0.43
C PHE A 465 5.75 -37.45 -0.67
N ARG A 466 4.59 -38.05 -0.35
CA ARG A 466 3.72 -38.67 -1.38
C ARG A 466 3.29 -37.66 -2.45
N TYR A 467 3.26 -36.36 -2.13
CA TYR A 467 2.82 -35.33 -3.08
C TYR A 467 3.95 -34.57 -3.78
N LEU A 468 5.16 -34.46 -3.20
CA LEU A 468 6.30 -33.86 -3.92
C LEU A 468 6.74 -34.68 -5.14
N HIS A 469 6.43 -35.99 -5.15
CA HIS A 469 6.67 -36.88 -6.28
C HIS A 469 5.63 -36.76 -7.41
N GLU A 470 4.45 -36.17 -7.16
CA GLU A 470 3.40 -35.98 -8.18
C GLU A 470 3.52 -34.64 -8.94
N CYS A 471 4.43 -33.76 -8.51
CA CYS A 471 4.66 -32.43 -9.11
C CYS A 471 6.00 -32.28 -9.84
N ALA A 472 6.70 -33.38 -10.13
CA ALA A 472 7.89 -33.41 -10.99
C ALA A 472 7.52 -33.68 -12.44
#